data_AF-A0A7C5TC31-F1
#
_entry.id   AF-A0A7C5TC31-F1
#
_cell.length_a   1.000
_cell.length_b   1.000
_cell.length_c   1.000
_cell.angle_alpha   90.00
_cell.angle_beta   90.00
_cell.angle_gamma   90.00
#
_symmetry.space_group_name_H-M   'P 1'
#
loop_
_entity.id
_entity.type
_entity.pdbx_description
1 polymer ?
#
loop_
_entity_poly.entity_id
_entity_poly.type
_entity_poly.pdbx_seq_one_letter_code
_entity_poly.pdbx_strand_id
1 'polypeptide(L)'
;MFTDEGIQTFLSNQYKVTIEPDRMGYRLDGPPIEHKSRAEVVSDALLPGAVQVPKNGKPIVIIRDAQITVGYPKIAAVITRT
;
A
#
# COMPACT_ATOMS: atom_id res chain seq x y z
N MET A 1 1.54 -9.25 -6.48
CA MET A 1 0.50 -9.01 -7.52
C MET A 1 -0.87 -9.33 -6.93
N PHE A 2 -1.92 -8.61 -7.34
CA PHE A 2 -3.25 -8.65 -6.70
C PHE A 2 -4.27 -9.41 -7.53
N THR A 3 -5.26 -10.03 -6.87
CA THR A 3 -6.43 -10.65 -7.53
C THR A 3 -7.32 -9.57 -8.12
N ASP A 4 -8.23 -9.95 -9.01
CA ASP A 4 -9.16 -8.99 -9.62
C ASP A 4 -10.16 -8.52 -8.55
N GLU A 5 -10.53 -9.40 -7.62
CA GLU A 5 -11.27 -9.13 -6.39
C GLU A 5 -10.50 -8.18 -5.46
N GLY A 6 -9.19 -8.38 -5.31
CA GLY A 6 -8.31 -7.49 -4.53
C GLY A 6 -8.26 -6.07 -5.11
N ILE A 7 -8.16 -5.95 -6.44
CA ILE A 7 -8.24 -4.66 -7.14
C ILE A 7 -9.61 -4.02 -6.94
N GLN A 8 -10.69 -4.78 -7.13
CA GLN A 8 -12.05 -4.27 -6.93
C GLN A 8 -12.28 -3.81 -5.48
N THR A 9 -11.75 -4.55 -4.52
CA THR A 9 -11.79 -4.22 -3.08
C THR A 9 -11.12 -2.88 -2.84
N PHE A 10 -9.91 -2.68 -3.37
CA PHE A 10 -9.17 -1.42 -3.24
C PHE A 10 -9.93 -0.23 -3.84
N LEU A 11 -10.54 -0.41 -5.01
CA LEU A 11 -11.20 0.68 -5.74
C LEU A 11 -12.61 1.03 -5.21
N SER A 12 -13.29 0.08 -4.57
CA SER A 12 -14.71 0.22 -4.22
C SER A 12 -14.97 0.47 -2.74
N ASN A 13 -13.94 0.41 -1.88
CA ASN A 13 -14.10 0.55 -0.45
C ASN A 13 -13.43 1.81 0.09
N GLN A 14 -13.96 2.29 1.21
CA GLN A 14 -13.34 3.36 1.98
C GLN A 14 -12.28 2.79 2.92
N TYR A 15 -11.21 3.54 3.08
CA TYR A 15 -10.12 3.24 4.00
C TYR A 15 -9.92 4.40 4.96
N LYS A 16 -9.67 4.08 6.24
CA LYS A 16 -9.44 5.06 7.29
C LYS A 16 -7.96 5.09 7.65
N VAL A 17 -7.40 6.30 7.78
CA VAL A 17 -6.03 6.46 8.28
C VAL A 17 -6.00 6.02 9.74
N THR A 18 -5.04 5.16 10.10
CA THR A 18 -4.85 4.72 11.48
C THR A 18 -4.00 5.73 12.26
N ILE A 19 -4.06 5.67 13.60
CA ILE A 19 -3.28 6.52 14.51
C ILE A 19 -1.91 5.88 14.80
N GLU A 20 -1.55 4.79 14.12
CA GLU A 20 -0.27 4.11 14.36
C GLU A 20 0.89 5.05 13.96
N PRO A 21 1.82 5.35 14.88
CA PRO A 21 2.98 6.15 14.56
C PRO A 21 3.91 5.34 13.66
N ASP A 22 3.98 5.72 12.38
CA ASP A 22 4.87 5.08 11.41
C ASP A 22 5.60 6.16 10.59
N ARG A 23 6.93 6.10 10.57
CA ARG A 23 7.77 7.00 9.78
C ARG A 23 7.79 6.63 8.29
N MET A 24 7.20 5.48 7.94
CA MET A 24 7.15 4.98 6.56
C MET A 24 5.96 5.55 5.77
N GLY A 25 4.87 5.95 6.43
CA GLY A 25 3.71 6.52 5.75
C GLY A 25 2.37 6.31 6.45
N TYR A 26 1.28 6.66 5.77
CA TYR A 26 -0.07 6.52 6.31
C TYR A 26 -0.57 5.09 6.16
N ARG A 27 -0.82 4.43 7.30
CA ARG A 27 -1.47 3.12 7.34
C ARG A 27 -2.97 3.27 7.21
N LEU A 28 -3.55 2.39 6.40
CA LEU A 28 -4.96 2.41 6.06
C LEU A 28 -5.66 1.17 6.61
N ASP A 29 -6.70 1.37 7.42
CA ASP A 29 -7.60 0.31 7.87
C ASP A 29 -8.87 0.27 7.01
N GLY A 30 -9.33 -0.94 6.72
CA GLY A 30 -10.40 -1.26 5.79
C GLY A 30 -10.36 -2.72 5.34
N PRO A 31 -11.18 -3.14 4.36
CA PRO A 31 -11.18 -4.50 3.86
C PRO A 31 -9.81 -4.93 3.32
N PRO A 32 -9.33 -6.15 3.64
CA PRO A 32 -8.02 -6.62 3.21
C PRO A 32 -7.98 -6.85 1.69
N ILE A 33 -6.91 -6.39 1.05
CA ILE A 33 -6.68 -6.59 -0.38
C ILE A 33 -5.99 -7.94 -0.59
N GLU A 34 -6.55 -8.75 -1.49
CA GLU A 34 -6.07 -10.09 -1.78
C GLU A 34 -4.91 -10.12 -2.81
N HIS A 35 -3.96 -11.03 -2.58
CA HIS A 35 -2.79 -11.26 -3.44
C HIS A 35 -2.94 -12.55 -4.25
N LYS A 36 -2.50 -12.54 -5.52
CA LYS A 36 -2.60 -13.70 -6.44
C LYS A 36 -1.75 -14.93 -6.05
N SER A 37 -0.59 -14.73 -5.43
CA SER A 37 0.33 -15.84 -5.13
C SER A 37 1.10 -15.62 -3.84
N ARG A 38 1.74 -14.46 -3.67
CA ARG A 38 2.38 -14.01 -2.42
C ARG A 38 2.55 -12.49 -2.40
N ALA A 39 2.36 -11.89 -1.22
CA ALA A 39 2.88 -10.57 -0.92
C ALA A 39 4.37 -10.67 -0.56
N GLU A 40 5.19 -11.06 -1.53
CA GLU A 40 6.64 -11.14 -1.38
C GLU A 40 7.26 -9.74 -1.35
N VAL A 41 8.43 -9.65 -0.71
CA VAL A 41 9.24 -8.44 -0.71
C VAL A 41 9.70 -8.17 -2.14
N VAL A 42 9.42 -6.96 -2.62
CA VAL A 42 9.90 -6.49 -3.92
C VAL A 42 11.00 -5.46 -3.67
N SER A 43 12.18 -5.73 -4.23
CA SER A 43 13.27 -4.74 -4.25
C SER A 43 13.06 -3.83 -5.45
N ASP A 44 12.46 -2.66 -5.23
CA ASP A 44 12.22 -1.68 -6.28
C ASP A 44 12.24 -0.26 -5.67
N ALA A 45 12.54 0.72 -6.51
CA ALA A 45 12.54 2.13 -6.12
C ALA A 45 11.18 2.51 -5.51
N LEU A 46 11.28 3.26 -4.42
CA LEU A 46 10.13 3.68 -3.65
C LEU A 46 9.89 5.16 -3.91
N LEU A 47 8.73 5.46 -4.49
CA LEU A 47 8.34 6.84 -4.80
C LEU A 47 7.29 7.31 -3.80
N PRO A 48 7.35 8.57 -3.34
CA PRO A 48 6.28 9.17 -2.54
C PRO A 48 4.94 9.03 -3.24
N GLY A 49 3.90 8.68 -2.48
CA GLY A 49 2.56 8.40 -3.01
C GLY A 49 2.36 6.95 -3.45
N ALA A 50 3.39 6.11 -3.52
CA ALA A 50 3.19 4.67 -3.75
C ALA A 50 2.28 4.07 -2.66
N VAL A 51 1.36 3.20 -3.05
CA VAL A 51 0.47 2.48 -2.15
C VAL A 51 0.92 1.03 -2.06
N GLN A 52 1.61 0.70 -0.97
CA GLN A 52 2.08 -0.64 -0.67
C GLN A 52 1.01 -1.47 0.01
N VAL A 53 0.99 -2.78 -0.26
CA VAL A 53 0.09 -3.73 0.40
C VAL A 53 0.90 -4.92 0.92
N PRO A 54 1.19 -4.98 2.23
CA PRO A 54 1.86 -6.11 2.86
C PRO A 54 0.99 -7.38 2.88
N LYS A 55 1.52 -8.46 3.47
CA LYS A 55 0.84 -9.76 3.61
C LYS A 55 -0.50 -9.69 4.34
N ASN A 56 -0.69 -8.70 5.21
CA ASN A 56 -1.95 -8.50 5.93
C ASN A 56 -3.06 -7.84 5.08
N GLY A 57 -2.76 -7.46 3.83
CA GLY A 57 -3.72 -6.84 2.91
C GLY A 57 -4.08 -5.39 3.25
N LYS A 58 -3.42 -4.78 4.24
CA LYS A 58 -3.73 -3.42 4.70
C LYS A 58 -2.83 -2.40 3.97
N PRO A 59 -3.40 -1.42 3.25
CA PRO A 59 -2.59 -0.51 2.46
C PRO A 59 -1.73 0.45 3.31
N ILE A 60 -0.59 0.87 2.76
CA ILE A 60 0.30 1.88 3.32
C ILE A 60 0.62 2.90 2.21
N VAL A 61 0.28 4.17 2.42
CA VAL A 61 0.64 5.26 1.51
C VAL A 61 1.99 5.82 1.90
N ILE A 62 2.98 5.67 1.03
CA ILE A 62 4.34 6.13 1.26
C ILE A 62 4.42 7.66 1.26
N ILE A 63 5.05 8.23 2.28
CA ILE A 63 5.34 9.67 2.38
C ILE A 63 6.76 9.99 1.92
N ARG A 64 7.08 11.27 1.71
CA ARG A 64 8.39 11.71 1.19
C ARG A 64 9.57 11.31 2.08
N ASP A 65 9.36 11.26 3.39
CA ASP A 65 10.43 11.01 4.37
C ASP A 65 10.61 9.53 4.70
N ALA A 66 9.90 8.65 4.00
CA ALA A 66 9.95 7.22 4.24
C ALA A 66 11.32 6.65 3.82
N GLN A 67 12.13 6.23 4.79
CA GLN A 67 13.32 5.39 4.55
C GLN A 67 12.92 3.93 4.68
N ILE A 68 12.92 3.19 3.57
CA ILE A 68 12.47 1.80 3.56
C ILE A 68 13.54 0.90 2.95
N THR A 69 13.96 -0.10 3.72
CA THR A 69 14.96 -1.10 3.29
C THR A 69 14.34 -2.22 2.44
N VAL A 70 13.03 -2.44 2.58
CA VAL A 70 12.30 -3.63 2.07
C VAL A 70 10.93 -3.19 1.56
N GLY A 71 10.67 -3.31 0.25
CA GLY A 71 9.40 -2.93 -0.37
C GLY A 71 8.36 -4.05 -0.36
N TYR A 72 7.07 -3.70 -0.23
CA TYR A 72 5.95 -4.61 -0.48
C TYR A 72 5.36 -4.37 -1.88
N PRO A 73 4.53 -5.29 -2.41
CA PRO A 73 3.85 -5.06 -3.68
C PRO A 73 3.04 -3.76 -3.66
N LYS A 74 3.16 -2.99 -4.74
CA LYS A 74 2.48 -1.70 -4.91
C LYS A 74 1.23 -1.90 -5.76
N ILE A 75 0.06 -1.44 -5.29
CA ILE A 75 -1.20 -1.55 -6.03
C ILE A 75 -1.52 -0.31 -6.86
N ALA A 76 -1.07 0.86 -6.41
CA ALA A 76 -1.31 2.15 -7.04
C ALA A 76 -0.25 3.18 -6.64
N ALA A 77 -0.30 4.35 -7.25
CA ALA A 77 0.41 5.54 -6.81
C ALA A 77 -0.56 6.73 -6.78
N VAL A 78 -0.51 7.52 -5.72
CA VAL A 78 -1.26 8.77 -5.58
C VAL A 78 -0.64 9.82 -6.50
N ILE A 79 -1.47 10.42 -7.34
CA ILE A 79 -1.04 11.52 -8.21
C ILE A 79 -0.74 12.77 -7.38
N THR A 80 0.27 13.54 -7.79
CA THR A 80 0.49 14.88 -7.26
C THR A 80 -0.47 15.86 -7.93
N ARG A 81 -1.10 16.73 -7.15
CA ARG A 81 -1.74 17.93 -7.70
C ARG A 81 -0.63 18.87 -8.18
N THR A 82 -0.67 19.21 -9.47
CA THR A 82 0.17 20.26 -10.07
C THR A 82 -0.55 21.59 -9.95
#